data_AF-A0A8G1S0J2-F1
#
_entry.id   AF-A0A8G1S0J2-F1
#
_cell.length_a   1.000
_cell.length_b   1.000
_cell.length_c   1.000
_cell.angle_alpha   90.00
_cell.angle_beta   90.00
_cell.angle_gamma   90.00
#
_symmetry.space_group_name_H-M   'P 1'
#
loop_
_entity.id
_entity.type
_entity.pdbx_description
1 polymer ?
#
loop_
_entity_poly.entity_id
_entity_poly.type
_entity_poly.pdbx_seq_one_letter_code
_entity_poly.pdbx_strand_id
1 'polypeptide(L)'
;MDPCLHYQDRSFTLNIAPHCVTFPLTQSCAENRCTDSMARLSGLQREVLSLYRKCLREIRKKPVETRQNFKIYARTEFQKHMKISKKDFNAIEYLLRKGHRQVEMYSSPGIRNIR
;
A
#
# COMPACT_ATOMS: atom_id res chain seq x y z
N MET A 1 -32.53 -11.40 9.54
CA MET A 1 -32.38 -10.66 8.27
C MET A 1 -32.76 -9.24 8.57
N ASP A 2 -31.78 -8.37 8.80
CA ASP A 2 -31.85 -6.97 8.42
C ASP A 2 -30.44 -6.38 8.31
N PRO A 3 -30.14 -5.56 7.29
CA PRO A 3 -28.79 -5.13 6.92
C PRO A 3 -28.60 -3.64 7.18
N CYS A 4 -27.78 -3.24 8.16
CA CYS A 4 -27.30 -1.86 8.24
C CYS A 4 -25.95 -1.79 8.97
N LEU A 5 -24.92 -1.46 8.19
CA LEU A 5 -23.61 -1.00 8.62
C LEU A 5 -23.76 0.16 9.61
N HIS A 6 -23.46 -0.08 10.89
CA HIS A 6 -23.10 1.00 11.81
C HIS A 6 -21.65 1.41 11.52
N TYR A 7 -21.50 2.37 10.60
CA TYR A 7 -20.32 3.20 10.45
C TYR A 7 -20.72 4.65 10.72
N GLN A 8 -20.69 5.02 11.99
CA GLN A 8 -20.68 6.37 12.53
C GLN A 8 -20.03 6.22 13.93
N ASP A 9 -19.09 7.04 14.39
CA ASP A 9 -19.00 8.47 14.15
C ASP A 9 -17.59 9.02 14.34
N ARG A 10 -17.31 10.06 13.55
CA ARG A 10 -16.25 11.03 13.82
C ARG A 10 -16.78 11.96 14.90
N SER A 11 -16.02 12.15 15.97
CA SER A 11 -16.24 13.26 16.91
C SER A 11 -14.88 13.83 17.33
N PHE A 12 -14.16 14.41 16.37
CA PHE A 12 -13.21 15.47 16.68
C PHE A 12 -14.05 16.74 16.76
N THR A 13 -14.34 17.20 17.97
CA THR A 13 -15.12 18.41 18.22
C THR A 13 -14.44 19.61 17.59
N LEU A 14 -15.18 20.26 16.70
CA LEU A 14 -14.97 21.62 16.25
C LEU A 14 -15.01 22.55 17.47
N ASN A 15 -13.92 23.25 17.76
CA ASN A 15 -13.93 24.50 18.51
C ASN A 15 -13.35 25.58 17.58
N ILE A 16 -14.23 26.43 17.06
CA ILE A 16 -13.89 27.66 16.30
C ILE A 16 -14.12 28.81 17.29
N ALA A 17 -13.06 29.37 17.90
CA ALA A 17 -12.34 30.63 17.55
C ALA A 17 -13.18 31.92 17.76
N PRO A 18 -12.64 33.01 18.36
CA PRO A 18 -11.64 33.84 17.65
C PRO A 18 -10.61 34.54 18.57
N HIS A 19 -9.45 34.92 18.03
CA HIS A 19 -8.89 36.28 18.11
C HIS A 19 -7.54 36.34 17.35
N CYS A 20 -7.46 37.33 16.47
CA CYS A 20 -6.34 37.71 15.60
C CYS A 20 -4.97 37.68 16.29
N VAL A 21 -3.90 37.28 15.58
CA VAL A 21 -3.00 38.23 14.91
C VAL A 21 -2.14 37.55 13.84
N THR A 22 -2.00 38.31 12.75
CA THR A 22 -1.13 38.17 11.57
C THR A 22 0.24 37.52 11.77
N PHE A 23 0.60 36.62 10.85
CA PHE A 23 2.00 36.36 10.51
C PHE A 23 2.18 36.41 8.98
N PRO A 24 3.01 37.33 8.45
CA PRO A 24 3.24 37.47 7.03
C PRO A 24 4.34 36.49 6.55
N LEU A 25 4.18 36.07 5.30
CA LEU A 25 5.25 35.72 4.35
C LEU A 25 6.37 34.78 4.86
N THR A 26 6.14 33.48 4.71
CA THR A 26 7.18 32.60 4.16
C THR A 26 6.60 31.79 3.02
N GLN A 27 6.80 32.29 1.81
CA GLN A 27 6.80 31.47 0.62
C GLN A 27 8.08 30.63 0.63
N SER A 28 7.93 29.32 0.83
CA SER A 28 8.89 28.31 0.41
C SER A 28 8.06 27.13 -0.12
N CYS A 29 7.79 27.12 -1.41
CA CYS A 29 8.61 26.42 -2.41
C CYS A 29 8.49 24.89 -2.28
N ALA A 30 7.59 24.35 -3.11
CA ALA A 30 7.67 23.04 -3.75
C ALA A 30 8.02 21.82 -2.87
N GLU A 31 7.00 21.08 -2.45
CA GLU A 31 7.10 19.62 -2.44
C GLU A 31 6.33 19.07 -3.64
N ASN A 32 7.05 19.10 -4.76
CA ASN A 32 6.89 18.20 -5.87
C ASN A 32 6.47 16.80 -5.40
N ARG A 33 5.18 16.46 -5.49
CA ARG A 33 4.87 15.18 -6.11
C ARG A 33 4.70 15.45 -7.59
N CYS A 34 5.86 15.62 -8.25
CA CYS A 34 6.02 15.09 -9.59
C CYS A 34 5.38 13.70 -9.56
N THR A 35 4.24 13.55 -10.23
CA THR A 35 3.87 12.26 -10.75
C THR A 35 5.06 11.83 -11.57
N ASP A 36 5.85 10.94 -10.98
CA ASP A 36 6.93 10.19 -11.57
C ASP A 36 6.69 10.14 -13.06
N SER A 37 7.49 10.93 -13.81
CA SER A 37 7.67 10.79 -15.24
C SER A 37 7.52 9.31 -15.53
N MET A 38 6.55 8.90 -16.36
CA MET A 38 6.30 7.49 -16.63
C MET A 38 7.55 6.89 -17.25
N ALA A 39 8.54 6.56 -16.42
CA ALA A 39 9.76 5.93 -16.77
C ALA A 39 9.31 4.71 -17.54
N ARG A 40 9.90 4.48 -18.72
CA ARG A 40 9.59 3.32 -19.54
C ARG A 40 10.04 2.08 -18.77
N LEU A 41 9.18 1.62 -17.87
CA LEU A 41 9.38 0.44 -17.05
C LEU A 41 9.32 -0.77 -17.99
N SER A 42 10.27 -1.68 -17.84
CA SER A 42 10.21 -2.96 -18.57
C SER A 42 8.92 -3.71 -18.21
N GLY A 43 8.44 -4.58 -19.10
CA GLY A 43 7.23 -5.37 -18.86
C GLY A 43 7.25 -6.05 -17.48
N LEU A 44 8.37 -6.68 -17.15
CA LEU A 44 8.61 -7.33 -15.87
C LEU A 44 8.57 -6.36 -14.67
N GLN A 45 9.16 -5.17 -14.80
CA GLN A 45 9.09 -4.14 -13.75
C GLN A 45 7.65 -3.68 -13.50
N ARG A 46 6.85 -3.52 -14.58
CA ARG A 46 5.43 -3.19 -14.46
C ARG A 46 4.66 -4.29 -13.75
N GLU A 47 4.95 -5.55 -14.04
CA GLU A 47 4.34 -6.69 -13.36
C GLU A 47 4.69 -6.74 -11.87
N VAL A 48 5.94 -6.51 -11.50
CA VAL A 48 6.36 -6.45 -10.08
C VAL A 48 5.58 -5.37 -9.32
N LEU A 49 5.45 -4.17 -9.90
CA LEU A 49 4.65 -3.10 -9.29
C LEU A 49 3.16 -3.42 -9.27
N SER A 50 2.63 -4.06 -10.31
CA SER A 50 1.23 -4.49 -10.38
C SER A 50 0.91 -5.50 -9.28
N LEU A 51 1.80 -6.48 -9.07
CA LEU A 51 1.70 -7.48 -8.01
C LEU A 51 1.74 -6.82 -6.63
N TYR A 52 2.68 -5.91 -6.37
CA TYR A 52 2.75 -5.19 -5.10
C TYR A 52 1.46 -4.39 -4.81
N ARG A 53 0.94 -3.66 -5.81
CA ARG A 53 -0.34 -2.95 -5.68
C ARG A 53 -1.51 -3.92 -5.45
N LYS A 54 -1.49 -5.11 -6.08
CA LYS A 54 -2.50 -6.15 -5.86
C LYS A 54 -2.48 -6.64 -4.41
N CYS A 55 -1.30 -6.92 -3.84
CA CYS A 55 -1.15 -7.27 -2.43
C CYS A 55 -1.82 -6.22 -1.52
N LEU A 56 -1.52 -4.94 -1.74
CA LEU A 56 -2.10 -3.86 -0.93
C LEU A 56 -3.63 -3.76 -1.06
N ARG A 57 -4.19 -4.04 -2.25
CA ARG A 57 -5.65 -4.08 -2.44
C ARG A 57 -6.29 -5.23 -1.67
N GLU A 58 -5.70 -6.43 -1.70
CA GLU A 58 -6.21 -7.58 -0.95
C GLU A 58 -6.11 -7.35 0.56
N ILE A 59 -5.04 -6.72 1.03
CA ILE A 59 -4.89 -6.37 2.44
C ILE A 59 -6.01 -5.44 2.92
N ARG A 60 -6.47 -4.50 2.09
CA ARG A 60 -7.58 -3.59 2.46
C ARG A 60 -8.90 -4.33 2.73
N LYS A 61 -9.09 -5.54 2.17
CA LYS A 61 -10.28 -6.38 2.40
C LYS A 61 -10.23 -7.11 3.76
N LYS A 62 -9.06 -7.23 4.38
CA LYS A 62 -8.86 -7.93 5.67
C LYS A 62 -9.29 -7.04 6.85
N PRO A 63 -9.56 -7.59 8.06
CA PRO A 63 -9.92 -6.81 9.25
C PRO A 63 -8.80 -5.87 9.69
N VAL A 64 -9.15 -4.72 10.28
CA VAL A 64 -8.22 -3.61 10.61
C VAL A 64 -7.03 -4.08 11.45
N GLU A 65 -7.29 -4.96 12.41
CA GLU A 65 -6.30 -5.51 13.35
C GLU A 65 -5.15 -6.22 12.63
N THR A 66 -5.44 -7.01 11.60
CA THR A 66 -4.42 -7.82 10.93
C THR A 66 -3.80 -7.13 9.72
N ARG A 67 -4.44 -6.07 9.19
CA ARG A 67 -3.93 -5.30 8.03
C ARG A 67 -2.47 -4.87 8.18
N GLN A 68 -2.09 -4.42 9.37
CA GLN A 68 -0.73 -3.90 9.59
C GLN A 68 0.32 -5.02 9.47
N ASN A 69 0.04 -6.20 10.01
CA ASN A 69 0.92 -7.36 9.91
C ASN A 69 1.12 -7.76 8.44
N PHE A 70 0.03 -7.86 7.67
CA PHE A 70 0.14 -8.17 6.24
C PHE A 70 0.92 -7.11 5.44
N LYS A 71 0.79 -5.82 5.79
CA LYS A 71 1.58 -4.76 5.14
C LYS A 71 3.07 -4.92 5.44
N ILE A 72 3.43 -5.17 6.70
CA ILE A 72 4.82 -5.37 7.12
C ILE A 72 5.39 -6.62 6.43
N TYR A 73 4.64 -7.72 6.43
CA TYR A 73 5.01 -8.94 5.74
C TYR A 73 5.27 -8.70 4.25
N ALA A 74 4.33 -8.05 3.54
CA ALA A 74 4.52 -7.72 2.14
C ALA A 74 5.77 -6.85 1.94
N ARG A 75 5.96 -5.78 2.72
CA ARG A 75 7.13 -4.91 2.57
C ARG A 75 8.45 -5.65 2.79
N THR A 76 8.53 -6.46 3.85
CA THR A 76 9.75 -7.22 4.18
C THR A 76 10.07 -8.24 3.10
N GLU A 77 9.07 -8.95 2.56
CA GLU A 77 9.28 -9.89 1.45
C GLU A 77 9.80 -9.19 0.20
N PHE A 78 9.20 -8.06 -0.21
CA PHE A 78 9.71 -7.32 -1.37
C PHE A 78 11.12 -6.75 -1.09
N GLN A 79 11.40 -6.30 0.13
CA GLN A 79 12.70 -5.76 0.52
C GLN A 79 13.83 -6.80 0.46
N LYS A 80 13.56 -8.06 0.84
CA LYS A 80 14.53 -9.17 0.73
C LYS A 80 15.01 -9.36 -0.71
N HIS A 81 14.12 -9.15 -1.69
CA HIS A 81 14.41 -9.37 -3.11
C HIS A 81 14.88 -8.10 -3.84
N MET A 82 15.05 -6.96 -3.15
CA MET A 82 15.55 -5.70 -3.75
C MET A 82 16.99 -5.81 -4.26
N LYS A 83 17.79 -6.74 -3.72
CA LYS A 83 19.19 -6.93 -4.11
C LYS A 83 19.36 -7.71 -5.42
N ILE A 84 18.29 -8.25 -5.98
CA ILE A 84 18.34 -9.02 -7.23
C ILE A 84 18.63 -8.08 -8.40
N SER A 85 19.50 -8.51 -9.31
CA SER A 85 19.83 -7.72 -10.50
C SER A 85 18.63 -7.63 -11.44
N LYS A 86 18.41 -6.44 -12.02
CA LYS A 86 17.36 -6.22 -13.03
C LYS A 86 17.56 -7.06 -14.31
N LYS A 87 18.74 -7.66 -14.48
CA LYS A 87 19.11 -8.51 -15.62
C LYS A 87 18.74 -9.99 -15.39
N ASP A 88 18.42 -10.38 -14.17
CA ASP A 88 18.12 -11.78 -13.82
C ASP A 88 16.65 -12.09 -14.09
N PHE A 89 16.24 -12.07 -15.37
CA PHE A 89 14.85 -12.23 -15.78
C PHE A 89 14.20 -13.50 -15.23
N ASN A 90 14.91 -14.64 -15.31
CA ASN A 90 14.43 -15.93 -14.80
C ASN A 90 14.11 -15.90 -13.30
N ALA A 91 14.95 -15.22 -12.50
CA ALA A 91 14.75 -15.10 -11.07
C ALA A 91 13.53 -14.21 -10.76
N ILE A 92 13.39 -13.09 -11.48
CA ILE A 92 12.26 -12.18 -11.33
C ILE A 92 10.94 -12.88 -11.72
N GLU A 93 10.92 -13.62 -12.83
CA GLU A 93 9.75 -14.40 -13.26
C GLU A 93 9.36 -15.47 -12.23
N TYR A 94 10.35 -16.19 -11.67
CA TYR A 94 10.10 -17.15 -10.61
C TYR A 94 9.44 -16.49 -9.39
N LEU A 95 9.96 -15.34 -8.97
CA LEU A 95 9.41 -14.59 -7.83
C LEU A 95 8.02 -14.04 -8.12
N LEU A 96 7.77 -13.56 -9.34
CA LEU A 96 6.43 -13.12 -9.76
C LEU A 96 5.43 -14.27 -9.65
N ARG A 97 5.74 -15.44 -10.24
CA ARG A 97 4.89 -16.63 -10.15
C ARG A 97 4.64 -17.05 -8.69
N LYS A 98 5.69 -17.07 -7.86
CA LYS A 98 5.58 -17.37 -6.42
C LYS A 98 4.67 -16.37 -5.70
N GLY A 99 4.86 -15.08 -5.93
CA GLY A 99 4.07 -14.02 -5.31
C GLY A 99 2.60 -14.06 -5.74
N HIS A 100 2.31 -14.36 -7.00
CA HIS A 100 0.95 -14.55 -7.48
C HIS A 100 0.22 -15.67 -6.73
N ARG A 101 0.88 -16.84 -6.55
CA ARG A 101 0.34 -17.96 -5.75
C ARG A 101 0.10 -17.56 -4.29
N GLN A 102 1.02 -16.80 -3.69
CA GLN A 102 0.85 -16.32 -2.32
C GLN A 102 -0.35 -15.39 -2.18
N VAL A 103 -0.52 -14.44 -3.10
CA VAL A 103 -1.68 -13.52 -3.08
C VAL A 103 -2.99 -14.28 -3.24
N GLU A 104 -3.03 -15.26 -4.12
CA GLU A 104 -4.22 -16.12 -4.31
C GLU A 104 -4.55 -16.90 -3.04
N MET A 105 -3.54 -17.51 -2.41
CA MET A 105 -3.70 -18.23 -1.15
C MET A 105 -4.19 -17.32 -0.02
N TYR A 106 -3.62 -16.11 0.13
CA TYR A 106 -4.04 -15.15 1.15
C TYR A 106 -5.35 -14.44 0.83
N SER A 107 -5.80 -14.46 -0.42
CA SER A 107 -7.12 -13.96 -0.81
C SER A 107 -8.24 -14.78 -0.17
N SER A 108 -8.01 -16.09 0.06
CA SER A 108 -9.00 -16.94 0.72
C SER A 108 -9.33 -16.45 2.13
N PRO A 109 -10.62 -16.48 2.55
CA PRO A 109 -11.08 -15.94 3.83
C PRO A 109 -10.57 -16.73 5.05
N GLY A 110 -10.10 -17.96 4.84
CA GLY A 110 -9.55 -18.82 5.91
C GLY A 110 -8.25 -18.31 6.52
N ILE A 111 -7.45 -17.51 5.79
CA ILE A 111 -6.18 -16.98 6.31
C ILE A 111 -6.43 -15.60 6.92
N ARG A 112 -6.50 -15.58 8.26
CA ARG A 112 -6.86 -14.40 9.05
C ARG A 112 -5.67 -13.61 9.56
N ASN A 113 -4.51 -14.25 9.78
CA ASN A 113 -3.30 -13.60 10.32
C ASN A 113 -2.02 -14.25 9.78
N ILE A 114 -0.99 -13.44 9.54
CA ILE A 114 0.38 -13.85 9.23
C ILE A 114 1.26 -13.25 10.33
N ARG A 115 2.09 -14.09 10.97
CA ARG A 115 3.10 -13.68 11.94
C ARG A 115 4.47 -13.59 11.27
#